data_AF-A0A7G2EEZ7-F1
#
_entry.id   AF-A0A7G2EEZ7-F1
#
_cell.length_a   1.000
_cell.length_b   1.000
_cell.length_c   1.000
_cell.angle_alpha   90.00
_cell.angle_beta   90.00
_cell.angle_gamma   90.00
#
_symmetry.space_group_name_H-M   'P 1'
#
loop_
_entity.id
_entity.type
_entity.pdbx_description
1 polymer ?
#
loop_
_entity_poly.entity_id
_entity_poly.type
_entity_poly.pdbx_seq_one_letter_code
_entity_poly.pdbx_strand_id
1 'polypeptide(L)'
;MHRIDTEFFTSNTLLELTICGGFYAEGRLPPGRVFFPALKSLSLVSVEFTDTLMYQNFISGCPVLEELFLHYDNETQCPAWKGLVSSPSIKRLNIYDNPSELRYEAYKCCFQTPSLVYLDYSSYVAKQYAVDLVSLEEARLNIRYPERLRREDKNGNNKYQWITNAVMELPRYSSNCQIQFF
;
A
#
# COMPACT_ATOMS: atom_id res chain seq x y z
N MET A 1 16.45 -14.57 -4.34
CA MET A 1 16.25 -13.12 -4.20
C MET A 1 17.23 -12.43 -5.13
N HIS A 2 16.74 -11.75 -6.17
CA HIS A 2 17.59 -11.08 -7.15
C HIS A 2 17.82 -9.64 -6.72
N ARG A 3 19.09 -9.21 -6.69
CA ARG A 3 19.47 -7.84 -6.36
C ARG A 3 19.54 -7.00 -7.62
N ILE A 4 18.91 -5.83 -7.59
CA ILE A 4 19.00 -4.84 -8.66
C ILE A 4 19.54 -3.54 -8.11
N ASP A 5 20.51 -2.96 -8.81
CA ASP A 5 21.01 -1.65 -8.47
C ASP A 5 20.02 -0.59 -8.95
N THR A 6 19.71 0.33 -8.04
CA THR A 6 18.90 1.52 -8.29
C THR A 6 19.39 2.42 -9.43
N GLU A 7 20.66 2.34 -9.82
CA GLU A 7 21.20 3.10 -10.95
C GLU A 7 20.48 2.78 -12.28
N PHE A 8 19.92 1.58 -12.42
CA PHE A 8 19.18 1.14 -13.60
C PHE A 8 17.72 1.63 -13.63
N PHE A 9 17.22 2.21 -12.53
CA PHE A 9 15.88 2.79 -12.49
C PHE A 9 15.86 4.18 -13.13
N THR A 10 16.08 4.25 -14.44
CA THR A 10 15.94 5.50 -15.19
C THR A 10 15.33 5.26 -16.57
N SER A 11 14.32 6.03 -16.94
CA SER A 11 13.83 6.10 -18.32
C SER A 11 12.91 7.31 -18.50
N ASN A 12 13.10 8.06 -19.58
CA ASN A 12 12.28 9.25 -19.88
C ASN A 12 11.01 8.96 -20.66
N THR A 13 10.83 7.72 -21.15
CA THR A 13 9.73 7.33 -22.05
C THR A 13 8.89 6.19 -21.52
N LEU A 14 9.34 5.53 -20.44
CA LEU A 14 8.63 4.39 -19.86
C LEU A 14 7.30 4.86 -19.25
N LEU A 15 6.20 4.32 -19.76
CA LEU A 15 4.84 4.65 -19.30
C LEU A 15 4.33 3.66 -18.25
N GLU A 16 4.75 2.40 -18.35
CA GLU A 16 4.31 1.31 -17.50
C GLU A 16 5.51 0.47 -17.06
N LEU A 17 5.56 0.12 -15.78
CA LEU A 17 6.64 -0.67 -15.20
C LEU A 17 6.03 -1.74 -14.28
N THR A 18 6.40 -2.98 -14.52
CA THR A 18 6.09 -4.09 -13.61
C THR A 18 7.40 -4.70 -13.12
N ILE A 19 7.55 -4.79 -11.79
CA ILE A 19 8.67 -5.45 -11.13
C ILE A 19 8.10 -6.63 -10.35
N CYS A 20 8.55 -7.85 -10.63
CA CYS A 20 7.98 -9.07 -10.06
C CYS A 20 9.03 -10.15 -9.75
N GLY A 21 8.75 -11.05 -8.80
CA GLY A 21 9.56 -12.27 -8.62
C GLY A 21 10.65 -12.20 -7.55
N GLY A 22 10.38 -11.53 -6.42
CA GLY A 22 11.31 -11.54 -5.28
C GLY A 22 12.55 -10.68 -5.51
N PHE A 23 12.37 -9.58 -6.24
CA PHE A 23 13.40 -8.56 -6.41
C PHE A 23 13.65 -7.84 -5.09
N TYR A 24 14.92 -7.64 -4.77
CA TYR A 24 15.37 -6.81 -3.66
C TYR A 24 16.13 -5.62 -4.23
N ALA A 25 15.53 -4.44 -4.12
CA ALA A 25 16.19 -3.20 -4.48
C ALA A 25 17.22 -2.86 -3.39
N GLU A 26 18.50 -2.87 -3.77
CA GLU A 26 19.62 -2.50 -2.91
C GLU A 26 20.21 -1.16 -3.37
N GLY A 27 20.72 -0.37 -2.43
CA GLY A 27 21.37 0.91 -2.69
C GLY A 27 20.66 2.08 -2.01
N ARG A 28 20.99 3.30 -2.46
CA ARG A 28 20.35 4.53 -1.98
C ARG A 28 19.80 5.30 -3.16
N LEU A 29 18.47 5.45 -3.18
CA LEU A 29 17.81 6.38 -4.08
C LEU A 29 17.97 7.80 -3.52
N PRO A 30 18.66 8.72 -4.21
CA PRO A 30 18.80 10.09 -3.73
C PRO A 30 17.41 10.75 -3.67
N PRO A 31 17.09 11.44 -2.56
CA PRO A 31 15.80 12.11 -2.42
C PRO A 31 15.64 13.20 -3.50
N GLY A 32 14.44 13.31 -4.06
CA GLY A 32 14.11 14.30 -5.09
C GLY A 32 14.62 13.97 -6.49
N ARG A 33 15.33 12.86 -6.72
CA ARG A 33 15.67 12.42 -8.07
C ARG A 33 14.44 11.88 -8.78
N VAL A 34 14.25 12.32 -10.02
CA VAL A 34 13.23 11.77 -10.91
C VAL A 34 13.81 10.58 -11.66
N PHE A 35 13.20 9.41 -11.50
CA PHE A 35 13.61 8.14 -12.09
C PHE A 35 12.85 7.89 -13.40
N PHE A 36 11.53 8.10 -13.35
CA PHE A 36 10.64 7.85 -14.47
C PHE A 36 9.65 9.02 -14.64
N PRO A 37 10.03 10.10 -15.34
CA PRO A 37 9.20 11.29 -15.50
C PRO A 37 7.89 11.05 -16.26
N ALA A 38 7.79 9.97 -17.06
CA ALA A 38 6.63 9.65 -17.89
C ALA A 38 5.79 8.47 -17.34
N LEU A 39 6.21 7.85 -16.23
CA LEU A 39 5.59 6.63 -15.73
C LEU A 39 4.22 6.91 -15.12
N LYS A 40 3.19 6.29 -15.70
CA LYS A 40 1.79 6.41 -15.28
C LYS A 40 1.30 5.22 -14.49
N SER A 41 1.82 4.02 -14.76
CA SER A 41 1.40 2.79 -14.10
C SER A 41 2.60 2.02 -13.55
N LEU A 42 2.52 1.64 -12.27
CA LEU A 42 3.57 0.88 -11.57
C LEU A 42 2.95 -0.32 -10.87
N SER A 43 3.51 -1.50 -11.14
CA SER A 43 3.15 -2.74 -10.46
C SER A 43 4.35 -3.36 -9.74
N LEU A 44 4.21 -3.61 -8.44
CA LEU A 44 5.20 -4.24 -7.58
C LEU A 44 4.63 -5.54 -7.03
N VAL A 45 5.19 -6.66 -7.47
CA VAL A 45 4.73 -8.02 -7.12
C VAL A 45 5.82 -8.77 -6.37
N SER A 46 5.64 -8.94 -5.05
CA SER A 46 6.64 -9.58 -4.18
C SER A 46 8.02 -8.90 -4.32
N VAL A 47 8.04 -7.57 -4.26
CA VAL A 47 9.25 -6.75 -4.33
C VAL A 47 9.57 -6.17 -2.96
N GLU A 48 10.82 -6.27 -2.56
CA GLU A 48 11.33 -5.70 -1.31
C GLU A 48 12.27 -4.52 -1.59
N PHE A 49 12.17 -3.51 -0.75
CA PHE A 49 13.12 -2.40 -0.69
C PHE A 49 13.89 -2.47 0.63
N THR A 50 15.08 -1.90 0.64
CA THR A 50 15.95 -1.87 1.83
C THR A 50 15.22 -1.29 3.05
N ASP A 51 14.49 -0.20 2.86
CA ASP A 51 13.67 0.43 3.89
C ASP A 51 12.47 1.19 3.31
N THR A 52 11.62 1.73 4.19
CA THR A 52 10.45 2.53 3.79
C THR A 52 10.86 3.79 3.03
N LEU A 53 11.99 4.40 3.39
CA LEU A 53 12.46 5.65 2.77
C LEU A 53 12.85 5.43 1.31
N MET A 54 13.48 4.30 1.01
CA MET A 54 13.84 3.90 -0.35
C MET A 54 12.59 3.71 -1.21
N TYR A 55 11.57 3.02 -0.70
CA TYR A 55 10.27 2.90 -1.38
C TYR A 55 9.63 4.28 -1.62
N GLN A 56 9.59 5.15 -0.61
CA GLN A 56 9.04 6.51 -0.76
C GLN A 56 9.79 7.33 -1.80
N ASN A 57 11.13 7.27 -1.79
CA ASN A 57 11.95 7.96 -2.78
C ASN A 57 11.66 7.45 -4.19
N PHE A 58 11.48 6.13 -4.36
CA PHE A 58 11.12 5.54 -5.64
C PHE A 58 9.77 6.06 -6.16
N ILE A 59 8.73 6.03 -5.32
CA ILE A 59 7.40 6.56 -5.68
C ILE A 59 7.47 8.06 -5.98
N SER A 60 8.18 8.85 -5.16
CA SER A 60 8.32 10.30 -5.37
C SER A 60 9.08 10.66 -6.66
N GLY A 61 9.95 9.77 -7.14
CA GLY A 61 10.66 9.95 -8.40
C GLY A 61 9.85 9.56 -9.64
N CYS A 62 8.58 9.20 -9.47
CA CYS A 62 7.60 8.94 -10.52
C CYS A 62 6.49 10.02 -10.46
N PRO A 63 6.76 11.27 -10.86
CA PRO A 63 5.90 12.42 -10.55
C PRO A 63 4.50 12.35 -11.18
N VAL A 64 4.36 11.66 -12.31
CA VAL A 64 3.08 11.53 -13.05
C VAL A 64 2.39 10.18 -12.84
N LEU A 65 2.76 9.44 -11.78
CA LEU A 65 2.21 8.12 -11.50
C LEU A 65 0.73 8.19 -11.12
N GLU A 66 -0.14 7.62 -11.95
CA GLU A 66 -1.59 7.63 -11.77
C GLU A 66 -2.11 6.31 -11.16
N GLU A 67 -1.43 5.20 -11.42
CA GLU A 67 -1.85 3.87 -11.00
C GLU A 67 -0.74 3.13 -10.26
N LEU A 68 -1.06 2.58 -9.09
CA LEU A 68 -0.15 1.80 -8.28
C LEU A 68 -0.79 0.45 -7.90
N PHE A 69 -0.10 -0.63 -8.24
CA PHE A 69 -0.49 -2.00 -7.91
C PHE A 69 0.56 -2.63 -7.00
N LEU A 70 0.14 -3.11 -5.84
CA LEU A 70 0.97 -3.74 -4.83
C LEU A 70 0.42 -5.14 -4.56
N HIS A 71 1.20 -6.18 -4.85
CA HIS A 71 0.78 -7.56 -4.65
C HIS A 71 1.80 -8.36 -3.84
N TYR A 72 1.38 -8.81 -2.67
CA TYR A 72 2.20 -9.53 -1.70
C TYR A 72 1.42 -10.72 -1.15
N ASP A 73 1.74 -11.92 -1.65
CA ASP A 73 1.12 -13.19 -1.20
C ASP A 73 2.11 -14.12 -0.47
N ASN A 74 3.30 -13.61 -0.12
CA ASN A 74 4.37 -14.43 0.44
C ASN A 74 4.59 -14.15 1.94
N GLU A 75 4.38 -15.17 2.75
CA GLU A 75 4.57 -15.18 4.20
C GLU A 75 6.00 -14.89 4.67
N THR A 76 7.00 -14.91 3.79
CA THR A 76 8.40 -14.68 4.14
C THR A 76 8.87 -13.25 3.91
N GLN A 77 8.22 -12.51 3.01
CA GLN A 77 8.65 -11.16 2.60
C GLN A 77 7.94 -10.05 3.37
N CYS A 78 8.68 -8.96 3.64
CA CYS A 78 8.12 -7.73 4.17
C CYS A 78 7.68 -6.84 3.00
N PRO A 79 6.42 -6.42 2.92
CA PRO A 79 5.95 -5.67 1.77
C PRO A 79 6.66 -4.32 1.66
N ALA A 80 7.03 -3.88 0.46
CA ALA A 80 7.80 -2.65 0.23
C ALA A 80 7.15 -1.42 0.87
N TRP A 81 5.83 -1.33 0.74
CA TRP A 81 5.07 -0.16 1.16
C TRP A 81 4.98 -0.03 2.69
N LYS A 82 5.16 -1.12 3.45
CA LYS A 82 5.16 -1.14 4.93
C LYS A 82 4.03 -0.33 5.58
N GLY A 83 2.86 -0.30 4.95
CA GLY A 83 1.72 0.49 5.45
C GLY A 83 1.66 1.94 4.98
N LEU A 84 2.53 2.42 4.09
CA LEU A 84 2.58 3.82 3.68
C LEU A 84 2.45 3.96 2.17
N VAL A 85 1.47 4.75 1.72
CA VAL A 85 1.38 5.24 0.34
C VAL A 85 1.14 6.74 0.39
N SER A 86 2.03 7.51 -0.22
CA SER A 86 1.97 8.98 -0.25
C SER A 86 2.34 9.47 -1.64
N SER A 87 1.38 10.08 -2.33
CA SER A 87 1.58 10.67 -3.65
C SER A 87 0.40 11.57 -4.02
N PRO A 88 0.65 12.79 -4.54
CA PRO A 88 -0.41 13.67 -5.00
C PRO A 88 -0.97 13.27 -6.38
N SER A 89 -0.32 12.38 -7.14
CA SER A 89 -0.70 12.04 -8.52
C SER A 89 -1.48 10.72 -8.65
N ILE A 90 -1.40 9.84 -7.65
CA ILE A 90 -2.06 8.52 -7.71
C ILE A 90 -3.58 8.70 -7.66
N LYS A 91 -4.24 8.14 -8.67
CA LYS A 91 -5.70 8.12 -8.85
C LYS A 91 -6.31 6.74 -8.63
N ARG A 92 -5.55 5.67 -8.89
CA ARG A 92 -5.97 4.28 -8.66
C ARG A 92 -4.93 3.53 -7.83
N LEU A 93 -5.38 2.89 -6.76
CA LEU A 93 -4.54 2.11 -5.86
C LEU A 93 -5.13 0.72 -5.68
N ASN A 94 -4.35 -0.31 -5.99
CA ASN A 94 -4.68 -1.70 -5.71
C ASN A 94 -3.63 -2.30 -4.77
N ILE A 95 -4.07 -2.82 -3.64
CA ILE A 95 -3.23 -3.47 -2.65
C ILE A 95 -3.82 -4.82 -2.31
N TYR A 96 -3.06 -5.87 -2.61
CA TYR A 96 -3.24 -7.19 -2.05
C TYR A 96 -2.04 -7.50 -1.16
N ASP A 97 -2.26 -7.64 0.14
CA ASP A 97 -1.21 -7.93 1.11
C ASP A 97 -1.69 -8.99 2.08
N ASN A 98 -1.05 -10.16 2.02
CA ASN A 98 -1.34 -11.33 2.84
C ASN A 98 -0.13 -11.66 3.74
N PRO A 99 0.18 -10.81 4.73
CA PRO A 99 1.32 -11.03 5.62
C PRO A 99 1.08 -12.24 6.53
N SER A 100 2.17 -12.89 6.98
CA SER A 100 2.07 -13.93 7.99
C SER A 100 1.56 -13.37 9.32
N GLU A 101 0.71 -14.14 10.02
CA GLU A 101 0.08 -13.71 11.29
C GLU A 101 1.10 -13.32 12.36
N LEU A 102 2.32 -13.87 12.30
CA LEU A 102 3.41 -13.56 13.23
C LEU A 102 3.97 -12.15 13.07
N ARG A 103 3.81 -11.54 11.89
CA ARG A 103 4.30 -10.17 11.62
C ARG A 103 3.24 -9.10 11.84
N TYR A 104 2.02 -9.50 12.19
CA TYR A 104 0.87 -8.61 12.35
C TYR A 104 1.01 -7.59 13.50
N GLU A 105 1.99 -7.76 14.39
CA GLU A 105 2.17 -6.88 15.55
C GLU A 105 2.64 -5.47 15.12
N ALA A 106 1.66 -4.56 15.02
CA ALA A 106 1.81 -3.10 14.92
C ALA A 106 1.84 -2.44 13.53
N TYR A 107 1.20 -3.03 12.52
CA TYR A 107 1.00 -2.30 11.25
C TYR A 107 0.02 -1.14 11.41
N LYS A 108 0.51 0.07 11.08
CA LYS A 108 -0.30 1.26 10.82
C LYS A 108 -0.40 1.41 9.31
N CYS A 109 -1.58 1.75 8.82
CA CYS A 109 -1.78 2.14 7.43
C CYS A 109 -1.89 3.66 7.33
N CYS A 110 -1.14 4.26 6.41
CA CYS A 110 -1.08 5.67 6.15
C CYS A 110 -1.24 5.89 4.65
N PHE A 111 -2.41 6.39 4.25
CA PHE A 111 -2.71 6.76 2.87
C PHE A 111 -2.75 8.28 2.80
N GLN A 112 -1.80 8.90 2.12
CA GLN A 112 -1.70 10.34 1.92
C GLN A 112 -1.73 10.62 0.41
N THR A 113 -2.89 10.35 -0.18
CA THR A 113 -3.10 10.36 -1.64
C THR A 113 -4.41 11.11 -1.94
N PRO A 114 -4.42 12.45 -1.83
CA PRO A 114 -5.64 13.24 -1.92
C PRO A 114 -6.34 13.15 -3.27
N SER A 115 -5.61 12.80 -4.33
CA SER A 115 -6.13 12.60 -5.70
C SER A 115 -6.67 11.20 -5.98
N LEU A 116 -6.66 10.30 -4.99
CA LEU A 116 -7.11 8.93 -5.16
C LEU A 116 -8.62 8.89 -5.39
N VAL A 117 -9.04 8.29 -6.50
CA VAL A 117 -10.45 8.15 -6.90
C VAL A 117 -10.94 6.72 -6.68
N TYR A 118 -10.07 5.72 -6.88
CA TYR A 118 -10.40 4.30 -6.73
C TYR A 118 -9.40 3.58 -5.83
N LEU A 119 -9.91 2.86 -4.83
CA LEU A 119 -9.15 2.01 -3.92
C LEU A 119 -9.65 0.57 -3.99
N ASP A 120 -8.75 -0.38 -4.19
CA ASP A 120 -9.00 -1.81 -4.00
C ASP A 120 -7.99 -2.33 -2.97
N TYR A 121 -8.46 -2.66 -1.77
CA TYR A 121 -7.62 -2.95 -0.61
C TYR A 121 -8.02 -4.28 0.01
N SER A 122 -7.11 -5.24 -0.06
CA SER A 122 -7.24 -6.58 0.51
C SER A 122 -6.08 -6.87 1.45
N SER A 123 -6.31 -6.85 2.76
CA SER A 123 -5.30 -7.20 3.76
C SER A 123 -5.90 -7.55 5.12
N TYR A 124 -5.07 -7.88 6.10
CA TYR A 124 -5.51 -7.91 7.49
C TYR A 124 -5.74 -6.49 8.01
N VAL A 125 -6.67 -6.37 8.95
CA VAL A 125 -7.02 -5.06 9.51
C VAL A 125 -5.83 -4.39 10.21
N ALA A 126 -5.60 -3.09 10.00
CA ALA A 126 -4.49 -2.38 10.64
C ALA A 126 -4.85 -1.91 12.06
N LYS A 127 -3.84 -1.67 12.91
CA LYS A 127 -4.07 -1.08 14.25
C LYS A 127 -4.45 0.40 14.18
N GLN A 128 -4.06 1.12 13.14
CA GLN A 128 -4.39 2.52 12.97
C GLN A 128 -4.44 2.82 11.47
N TYR A 129 -5.41 3.64 11.08
CA TYR A 129 -5.51 4.21 9.75
C TYR A 129 -5.34 5.72 9.85
N ALA A 130 -4.36 6.27 9.13
CA ALA A 130 -4.20 7.70 8.89
C ALA A 130 -4.47 7.93 7.40
N VAL A 131 -5.54 8.66 7.07
CA VAL A 131 -6.07 8.69 5.70
C VAL A 131 -6.39 10.11 5.25
N ASP A 132 -5.81 10.48 4.12
CA ASP A 132 -6.14 11.64 3.32
C ASP A 132 -6.50 11.12 1.91
N LEU A 133 -7.80 10.91 1.72
CA LEU A 133 -8.44 10.30 0.56
C LEU A 133 -9.62 11.17 0.11
N VAL A 134 -9.43 12.49 0.09
CA VAL A 134 -10.52 13.48 -0.10
C VAL A 134 -11.27 13.33 -1.43
N SER A 135 -10.62 12.79 -2.47
CA SER A 135 -11.24 12.58 -3.80
C SER A 135 -11.79 11.17 -4.02
N LEU A 136 -11.85 10.33 -3.00
CA LEU A 136 -12.22 8.92 -3.16
C LEU A 136 -13.68 8.76 -3.56
N GLU A 137 -13.91 8.14 -4.71
CA GLU A 137 -15.24 7.86 -5.27
C GLU A 137 -15.64 6.39 -5.12
N GLU A 138 -14.67 5.47 -5.17
CA GLU A 138 -14.95 4.03 -5.06
C GLU A 138 -13.89 3.34 -4.20
N ALA A 139 -14.34 2.50 -3.27
CA ALA A 139 -13.50 1.65 -2.44
C ALA A 139 -14.03 0.22 -2.40
N ARG A 140 -13.16 -0.74 -2.69
CA ARG A 140 -13.41 -2.18 -2.55
C ARG A 140 -12.50 -2.72 -1.46
N LEU A 141 -13.09 -3.23 -0.39
CA LEU A 141 -12.38 -3.61 0.82
C LEU A 141 -12.59 -5.09 1.12
N ASN A 142 -11.51 -5.86 1.18
CA ASN A 142 -11.49 -7.24 1.69
C ASN A 142 -10.58 -7.29 2.92
N ILE A 143 -11.17 -7.09 4.10
CA ILE A 143 -10.42 -6.92 5.35
C ILE A 143 -10.54 -8.17 6.21
N ARG A 144 -9.40 -8.80 6.48
CA ARG A 144 -9.28 -10.04 7.24
C ARG A 144 -8.95 -9.76 8.71
N TYR A 145 -9.39 -10.66 9.59
CA TYR A 145 -9.04 -10.63 11.01
C TYR A 145 -8.04 -11.74 11.29
N PRO A 146 -6.91 -11.46 11.96
CA PRO A 146 -6.00 -12.50 12.42
C PRO A 146 -6.72 -13.45 13.39
N GLU A 147 -6.43 -14.75 13.31
CA GLU A 147 -7.06 -15.75 14.17
C GLU A 147 -6.75 -15.54 15.67
N ARG A 148 -5.66 -14.83 15.97
CA ARG A 148 -5.35 -14.41 17.34
C ARG A 148 -6.38 -13.44 17.91
N LEU A 149 -6.86 -12.49 17.12
CA LEU A 149 -7.90 -11.54 17.55
C LEU A 149 -9.25 -12.24 17.71
N ARG A 150 -9.58 -13.19 16.82
CA ARG A 150 -10.80 -14.02 16.93
C ARG A 150 -10.88 -14.84 18.20
N ARG A 151 -9.72 -15.27 18.75
CA ARG A 151 -9.67 -16.03 20.02
C ARG A 151 -9.86 -15.15 21.25
N GLU A 152 -9.41 -13.90 21.22
CA GLU A 152 -9.54 -12.96 22.34
C GLU A 152 -10.99 -12.46 22.50
N ASP A 153 -11.75 -12.31 21.40
CA ASP A 153 -13.17 -11.91 21.45
C ASP A 153 -14.05 -12.92 22.20
N LYS A 154 -13.68 -14.22 22.21
CA LYS A 154 -14.39 -15.26 22.99
C LYS A 154 -14.22 -15.11 24.50
N ASN A 155 -13.27 -14.30 24.95
CA ASN A 155 -12.99 -14.08 26.37
C ASN A 155 -13.75 -12.88 26.97
N GLY A 156 -14.72 -12.33 26.23
CA GLY A 156 -15.67 -11.32 26.74
C GLY A 156 -15.13 -9.89 26.84
N ASN A 157 -13.89 -9.63 26.43
CA ASN A 157 -13.30 -8.30 26.43
C ASN A 157 -13.23 -7.79 24.99
N ASN A 158 -14.21 -6.98 24.58
CA ASN A 158 -14.37 -6.47 23.22
C ASN A 158 -13.36 -5.35 22.90
N LYS A 159 -12.07 -5.65 23.06
CA LYS A 159 -10.94 -4.73 22.89
C LYS A 159 -10.77 -4.27 21.44
N TYR A 160 -11.46 -4.91 20.50
CA TYR A 160 -11.29 -4.70 19.06
C TYR A 160 -12.56 -4.20 18.35
N GLN A 161 -13.65 -3.90 19.08
CA GLN A 161 -14.84 -3.24 18.50
C GLN A 161 -14.54 -1.89 17.84
N TRP A 162 -13.49 -1.20 18.29
CA TRP A 162 -13.06 0.04 17.66
C TRP A 162 -12.46 -0.19 16.27
N ILE A 163 -12.00 -1.41 15.96
CA ILE A 163 -11.41 -1.76 14.66
C ILE A 163 -12.48 -1.81 13.58
N THR A 164 -13.59 -2.50 13.84
CA THR A 164 -14.76 -2.51 12.97
C THR A 164 -15.29 -1.09 12.77
N ASN A 165 -15.31 -0.28 13.83
CA ASN A 165 -15.70 1.12 13.74
C ASN A 165 -14.70 1.95 12.91
N ALA A 166 -13.39 1.77 13.07
CA ALA A 166 -12.36 2.51 12.34
C ALA A 166 -12.35 2.22 10.83
N VAL A 167 -12.65 0.96 10.45
CA VAL A 167 -12.83 0.58 9.03
C VAL A 167 -14.13 1.18 8.47
N MET A 168 -15.21 1.18 9.26
CA MET A 168 -16.50 1.76 8.89
C MET A 168 -16.47 3.30 8.88
N GLU A 169 -15.55 3.89 9.63
CA GLU A 169 -15.27 5.33 9.71
C GLU A 169 -14.14 5.77 8.77
N LEU A 170 -13.69 4.90 7.85
CA LEU A 170 -12.91 5.39 6.71
C LEU A 170 -13.70 6.54 6.10
N PRO A 171 -13.12 7.75 6.07
CA PRO A 171 -13.87 8.96 5.89
C PRO A 171 -14.50 8.93 4.50
N ARG A 172 -15.83 8.93 4.49
CA ARG A 172 -16.65 9.15 3.30
C ARG A 172 -16.56 10.64 2.97
N TYR A 173 -15.41 11.07 2.45
CA TYR A 173 -15.19 12.49 2.15
C TYR A 173 -16.05 12.98 0.97
N SER A 174 -16.51 12.06 0.12
CA SER A 174 -17.48 12.33 -0.95
C SER A 174 -18.83 11.68 -0.63
N SER A 175 -19.93 12.43 -0.81
CA SER A 175 -21.30 11.90 -0.74
C SER A 175 -21.59 10.85 -1.82
N ASN A 176 -20.75 10.77 -2.85
CA ASN A 176 -20.83 9.80 -3.93
C ASN A 176 -19.91 8.58 -3.72
N CYS A 177 -19.16 8.54 -2.61
CA CYS A 177 -18.23 7.46 -2.31
C CYS A 177 -18.96 6.12 -2.11
N GLN A 178 -18.69 5.15 -2.99
CA GLN A 178 -19.22 3.79 -2.89
C GLN A 178 -18.19 2.88 -2.22
N ILE A 179 -18.55 2.33 -1.04
CA ILE A 179 -17.71 1.37 -0.32
C ILE A 179 -18.36 -0.01 -0.43
N GLN A 180 -17.64 -0.97 -0.98
CA GLN A 180 -18.06 -2.37 -1.13
C GLN A 180 -17.15 -3.26 -0.29
N PHE A 181 -17.75 -4.16 0.50
CA PHE A 181 -17.05 -5.17 1.27
C PHE A 181 -17.22 -6.54 0.60
N PHE A 182 -16.12 -7.30 0.46
CA PHE A 182 -16.08 -8.62 -0.16
C PHE A 182 -15.48 -9.67 0.77
#